data_AF-A0A1F3EWF2-F1
#
_entry.id   AF-A0A1F3EWF2-F1
#
_cell.length_a   1.000
_cell.length_b   1.000
_cell.length_c   1.000
_cell.angle_alpha   90.00
_cell.angle_beta   90.00
_cell.angle_gamma   90.00
#
_symmetry.space_group_name_H-M   'P 1'
#
loop_
_entity.id
_entity.type
_entity.pdbx_description
1 polymer ?
#
loop_
_entity_poly.entity_id
_entity_poly.type
_entity_poly.pdbx_seq_one_letter_code
_entity_poly.pdbx_strand_id
1 'polypeptide(L)'
;MSLPKKHNKETKRLLKEVPTDIIAQWLLEEGFYPEQYVMPPSFQVKKMELQDDPYFIVDTTGAQQKFDPERSELVNVSFPKSELTDRTFGIISPKIYHDIVWYLMNEWDLVIKTIFNPLNKIYSYSFPIPISKNNEGSLGHLRAGRMIYEFLEMAETALVAEAYNYKYILKTDIKNFYPSIYTHSIAWAIHTKEVIRKKGNRTDFVNFLGLKLDRLFQSANDGCTNGIAIGPAISDLTSEIILSSIDTASSKVIDTKGIDYIGVRFKDDYRFLCQSKQDANFIIKTIQKQMALFNLTLNESKSQIDELPEGLFREWTADYQPFSLRYKRKINYKRFENSLRGTLKVDKKYEGTGVVDRFLSELSTKDNNLKFDFKDNDLLKAISLLLLLKERRNKSFPQILGIIEKIIEENKDKVRTINKIKLILENLLNEKFKNIEDNQYDLIWLIYFVRSLELFPIVYPSKIKSPMITSLKSNRLDFFKPLPAEIKLFETIKSPGRNTDLLTHLDLFKKSDE
;
A
#
# COMPACT_ATOMS: atom_id res chain seq x y z
N MET A 1 17.39 -24.09 10.74
CA MET A 1 16.11 -23.36 10.57
C MET A 1 16.34 -22.27 9.55
N SER A 2 15.59 -22.29 8.44
CA SER A 2 15.78 -21.34 7.34
C SER A 2 15.54 -19.89 7.77
N LEU A 3 16.14 -18.94 7.05
CA LEU A 3 15.96 -17.51 7.29
C LEU A 3 14.49 -17.05 7.26
N PRO A 4 13.64 -17.50 6.32
CA PRO A 4 12.22 -17.15 6.34
C PRO A 4 11.47 -17.62 7.58
N LYS A 5 11.77 -18.83 8.07
CA LYS A 5 11.17 -19.34 9.31
C LYS A 5 11.63 -18.57 10.54
N LYS A 6 12.89 -18.11 10.56
CA LYS A 6 13.41 -17.19 11.61
C LYS A 6 12.68 -15.85 11.58
N HIS A 7 12.53 -15.26 10.39
CA HIS A 7 11.80 -14.01 10.21
C HIS A 7 10.36 -14.11 10.75
N ASN A 8 9.60 -15.12 10.33
CA ASN A 8 8.22 -15.29 10.77
C ASN A 8 8.08 -15.46 12.31
N LYS A 9 8.96 -16.24 12.94
CA LYS A 9 8.99 -16.38 14.40
C LYS A 9 9.29 -15.07 15.11
N GLU A 10 10.21 -14.29 14.56
CA GLU A 10 10.57 -13.00 15.12
C GLU A 10 9.46 -11.98 14.96
N THR A 11 8.82 -11.91 13.79
CA THR A 11 7.62 -11.09 13.55
C THR A 11 6.53 -11.42 14.58
N LYS A 12 6.29 -12.72 14.86
CA LYS A 12 5.34 -13.15 15.91
C LYS A 12 5.75 -12.70 17.31
N ARG A 13 7.05 -12.80 17.65
CA ARG A 13 7.57 -12.40 18.97
C ARG A 13 7.36 -10.90 19.17
N LEU A 14 7.87 -10.09 18.24
CA LEU A 14 7.78 -8.64 18.27
C LEU A 14 6.32 -8.17 18.35
N LEU A 15 5.42 -8.79 17.57
CA LEU A 15 4.00 -8.42 17.61
C LEU A 15 3.36 -8.68 18.97
N LYS A 16 3.73 -9.78 19.65
CA LYS A 16 3.20 -10.11 20.99
C LYS A 16 3.70 -9.19 22.10
N GLU A 17 4.79 -8.47 21.85
CA GLU A 17 5.32 -7.48 22.79
C GLU A 17 4.61 -6.13 22.66
N VAL A 18 3.85 -5.90 21.57
CA VAL A 18 3.08 -4.67 21.38
C VAL A 18 1.70 -4.82 22.07
N PRO A 19 1.36 -3.94 23.01
CA PRO A 19 0.02 -3.87 23.61
C PRO A 19 -1.09 -3.70 22.56
N THR A 20 -2.24 -4.32 22.79
CA THR A 20 -3.38 -4.29 21.84
C THR A 20 -3.97 -2.90 21.65
N ASP A 21 -3.96 -2.06 22.68
CA ASP A 21 -4.36 -0.65 22.61
C ASP A 21 -3.45 0.17 21.69
N ILE A 22 -2.14 -0.08 21.72
CA ILE A 22 -1.18 0.56 20.80
C ILE A 22 -1.43 0.10 19.35
N ILE A 23 -1.73 -1.19 19.14
CA ILE A 23 -2.09 -1.71 17.81
C ILE A 23 -3.39 -1.08 17.31
N ALA A 24 -4.40 -0.99 18.17
CA ALA A 24 -5.69 -0.41 17.84
C ALA A 24 -5.54 1.07 17.45
N GLN A 25 -4.85 1.84 18.28
CA GLN A 25 -4.57 3.25 18.02
C GLN A 25 -3.86 3.43 16.68
N TRP A 26 -2.83 2.62 16.41
CA TRP A 26 -2.11 2.70 15.14
C TRP A 26 -3.00 2.37 13.93
N LEU A 27 -3.85 1.34 14.02
CA LEU A 27 -4.79 1.01 12.95
C LEU A 27 -5.77 2.15 12.70
N LEU A 28 -6.27 2.82 13.74
CA LEU A 28 -7.23 3.91 13.62
C LEU A 28 -6.59 5.22 13.12
N GLU A 29 -5.38 5.55 13.56
CA GLU A 29 -4.74 6.83 13.25
C GLU A 29 -3.86 6.77 11.99
N GLU A 30 -3.01 5.75 11.88
CA GLU A 30 -2.10 5.60 10.74
C GLU A 30 -2.70 4.66 9.68
N GLY A 31 -3.48 3.66 10.10
CA GLY A 31 -4.03 2.61 9.25
C GLY A 31 -5.23 3.01 8.38
N PHE A 32 -5.88 4.14 8.65
CA PHE A 32 -7.17 4.50 8.05
C PHE A 32 -7.09 4.84 6.56
N TYR A 33 -6.25 5.82 6.20
CA TYR A 33 -6.09 6.26 4.82
C TYR A 33 -5.20 5.31 4.01
N PRO A 34 -5.25 5.33 2.67
CA PRO A 34 -4.26 4.63 1.84
C PRO A 34 -2.83 5.14 2.06
N GLU A 35 -1.83 4.52 1.43
CA GLU A 35 -0.43 4.93 1.57
C GLU A 35 -0.21 6.40 1.14
N GLN A 36 0.82 7.05 1.69
CA GLN A 36 1.08 8.49 1.57
C GLN A 36 1.21 9.02 0.13
N TYR A 37 1.53 8.17 -0.85
CA TYR A 37 1.57 8.57 -2.27
C TYR A 37 0.17 8.65 -2.91
N VAL A 38 -0.87 8.14 -2.25
CA VAL A 38 -2.24 8.19 -2.75
C VAL A 38 -2.89 9.52 -2.38
N MET A 39 -2.67 9.98 -1.13
CA MET A 39 -3.37 11.11 -0.54
C MET A 39 -2.41 12.20 -0.04
N PRO A 40 -2.73 13.50 -0.25
CA PRO A 40 -1.92 14.59 0.27
C PRO A 40 -2.03 14.71 1.80
N PRO A 41 -1.07 15.39 2.46
CA PRO A 41 -0.99 15.49 3.93
C PRO A 41 -2.24 16.03 4.64
N SER A 42 -3.15 16.69 3.94
CA SER A 42 -4.42 17.15 4.51
C SER A 42 -5.40 16.01 4.84
N PHE A 43 -5.31 14.88 4.16
CA PHE A 43 -6.12 13.69 4.45
C PHE A 43 -5.36 12.75 5.36
N GLN A 44 -5.33 13.11 6.65
CA GLN A 44 -4.71 12.34 7.71
C GLN A 44 -5.66 12.31 8.91
N VAL A 45 -5.62 11.24 9.69
CA VAL A 45 -6.39 11.16 10.92
C VAL A 45 -5.69 12.00 11.98
N LYS A 46 -6.41 13.01 12.47
CA LYS A 46 -5.98 13.85 13.58
C LYS A 46 -6.35 13.27 14.94
N LYS A 47 -7.46 12.51 14.95
CA LYS A 47 -7.99 11.87 16.13
C LYS A 47 -8.97 10.78 15.70
N MET A 48 -8.79 9.55 16.18
CA MET A 48 -9.79 8.48 16.10
C MET A 48 -9.53 7.50 17.23
N GLU A 49 -10.24 7.68 18.35
CA GLU A 49 -10.07 6.85 19.54
C GLU A 49 -10.87 5.55 19.41
N LEU A 50 -10.31 4.45 19.89
CA LEU A 50 -11.06 3.20 20.05
C LEU A 50 -12.09 3.41 21.17
N GLN A 51 -13.37 3.24 20.85
CA GLN A 51 -14.47 3.35 21.79
C GLN A 51 -14.59 2.07 22.63
N ASP A 52 -15.18 2.20 23.83
CA ASP A 52 -15.46 1.06 24.71
C ASP A 52 -16.42 0.07 24.03
N ASP A 53 -17.43 0.57 23.32
CA ASP A 53 -18.42 -0.18 22.56
C ASP A 53 -18.29 0.05 21.05
N PRO A 54 -18.64 -0.94 20.20
CA PRO A 54 -18.70 -0.73 18.76
C PRO A 54 -19.91 0.15 18.39
N TYR A 55 -19.82 0.87 17.28
CA TYR A 55 -20.95 1.65 16.76
C TYR A 55 -22.12 0.76 16.31
N PHE A 56 -21.83 -0.48 15.89
CA PHE A 56 -22.78 -1.49 15.47
C PHE A 56 -22.65 -2.72 16.37
N ILE A 57 -23.71 -2.98 17.16
CA ILE A 57 -23.79 -4.10 18.10
C ILE A 57 -24.60 -5.24 17.46
N VAL A 58 -24.23 -6.49 17.78
CA VAL A 58 -25.03 -7.67 17.41
C VAL A 58 -26.31 -7.69 18.26
N ASP A 59 -27.47 -7.61 17.61
CA ASP A 59 -28.76 -7.76 18.27
C ASP A 59 -29.02 -9.24 18.57
N THR A 60 -29.17 -9.54 19.86
CA THR A 60 -29.42 -10.88 20.40
C THR A 60 -30.81 -11.03 21.02
N THR A 61 -31.66 -9.99 20.93
CA THR A 61 -32.98 -9.96 21.59
C THR A 61 -34.01 -10.84 20.89
N GLY A 62 -33.82 -11.11 19.59
CA GLY A 62 -34.70 -11.96 18.79
C GLY A 62 -34.34 -13.45 18.81
N ALA A 63 -35.22 -14.29 18.26
CA ALA A 63 -35.00 -15.73 18.10
C ALA A 63 -33.79 -16.08 17.21
N GLN A 64 -33.37 -15.16 16.33
CA GLN A 64 -32.14 -15.22 15.55
C GLN A 64 -31.35 -13.94 15.80
N GLN A 65 -30.04 -14.08 15.98
CA GLN A 65 -29.14 -12.94 16.09
C GLN A 65 -29.16 -12.13 14.79
N LYS A 66 -29.14 -10.80 14.89
CA LYS A 66 -29.08 -9.89 13.74
C LYS A 66 -27.86 -8.98 13.87
N PHE A 67 -27.11 -8.86 12.77
CA PHE A 67 -26.02 -7.89 12.66
C PHE A 67 -26.13 -7.19 11.31
N ASP A 68 -26.49 -5.91 11.35
CA ASP A 68 -26.90 -5.13 10.17
C ASP A 68 -26.30 -3.71 10.22
N PRO A 69 -24.96 -3.57 10.08
CA PRO A 69 -24.31 -2.28 10.04
C PRO A 69 -24.81 -1.46 8.86
N GLU A 70 -24.97 -0.14 9.07
CA GLU A 70 -25.36 0.82 8.03
C GLU A 70 -24.41 0.70 6.83
N ARG A 71 -24.98 0.63 5.62
CA ARG A 71 -24.19 0.51 4.39
C ARG A 71 -23.61 1.87 4.01
N SER A 72 -22.40 1.84 3.49
CA SER A 72 -21.72 3.01 2.94
C SER A 72 -21.03 2.66 1.63
N GLU A 73 -20.98 3.62 0.71
CA GLU A 73 -20.11 3.55 -0.45
C GLU A 73 -18.66 3.91 -0.06
N LEU A 74 -17.70 3.26 -0.74
CA LEU A 74 -16.30 3.64 -0.63
C LEU A 74 -16.05 5.01 -1.27
N VAL A 75 -15.29 5.87 -0.59
CA VAL A 75 -14.77 7.07 -1.22
C VAL A 75 -13.48 6.71 -1.94
N ASN A 76 -13.51 6.79 -3.27
CA ASN A 76 -12.45 6.25 -4.13
C ASN A 76 -11.47 7.31 -4.64
N VAL A 77 -10.21 6.91 -4.79
CA VAL A 77 -9.18 7.64 -5.55
C VAL A 77 -8.53 6.68 -6.52
N SER A 78 -8.49 7.09 -7.78
CA SER A 78 -7.98 6.25 -8.86
C SER A 78 -6.92 6.98 -9.64
N PHE A 79 -5.89 6.24 -10.04
CA PHE A 79 -4.96 6.68 -11.08
C PHE A 79 -4.74 5.58 -12.11
N PRO A 80 -4.48 5.93 -13.39
CA PRO A 80 -4.28 4.93 -14.44
C PRO A 80 -3.10 4.01 -14.15
N LYS A 81 -3.35 2.70 -14.26
CA LYS A 81 -2.34 1.62 -14.20
C LYS A 81 -1.86 1.23 -15.61
N SER A 82 -2.77 1.30 -16.58
CA SER A 82 -2.56 1.04 -18.00
C SER A 82 -3.58 1.85 -18.80
N GLU A 83 -3.55 1.79 -20.14
CA GLU A 83 -4.55 2.45 -20.99
C GLU A 83 -6.00 2.00 -20.73
N LEU A 84 -6.19 0.77 -20.21
CA LEU A 84 -7.51 0.16 -20.03
C LEU A 84 -7.93 -0.03 -18.57
N THR A 85 -7.03 0.20 -17.62
CA THR A 85 -7.29 -0.14 -16.21
C THR A 85 -6.69 0.87 -15.26
N ASP A 86 -7.44 1.14 -14.19
CA ASP A 86 -7.05 2.00 -13.10
C ASP A 86 -6.63 1.20 -11.87
N ARG A 87 -5.83 1.84 -11.03
CA ARG A 87 -5.64 1.42 -9.65
C ARG A 87 -6.52 2.30 -8.76
N THR A 88 -7.59 1.71 -8.22
CA THR A 88 -8.55 2.37 -7.35
C THR A 88 -8.30 2.03 -5.89
N PHE A 89 -8.03 3.05 -5.08
CA PHE A 89 -7.95 2.97 -3.62
C PHE A 89 -9.28 3.40 -3.02
N GLY A 90 -9.72 2.74 -1.96
CA GLY A 90 -10.99 3.01 -1.29
C GLY A 90 -10.79 3.43 0.16
N ILE A 91 -11.55 4.41 0.60
CA ILE A 91 -11.63 4.81 2.02
C ILE A 91 -12.97 4.32 2.57
N ILE A 92 -12.91 3.59 3.68
CA ILE A 92 -14.06 3.00 4.35
C ILE A 92 -14.70 4.03 5.29
N SER A 93 -16.04 3.99 5.44
CA SER A 93 -16.75 4.81 6.42
C SER A 93 -16.15 4.62 7.83
N PRO A 94 -15.89 5.71 8.58
CA PRO A 94 -15.12 5.65 9.82
C PRO A 94 -15.76 4.80 10.92
N LYS A 95 -17.09 4.75 11.02
CA LYS A 95 -17.77 3.88 12.00
C LYS A 95 -17.55 2.39 11.69
N ILE A 96 -17.62 2.02 10.42
CA ILE A 96 -17.38 0.63 9.99
C ILE A 96 -15.90 0.28 10.15
N TYR A 97 -14.99 1.20 9.78
CA TYR A 97 -13.56 1.03 9.98
C TYR A 97 -13.23 0.81 11.46
N HIS A 98 -13.77 1.67 12.33
CA HIS A 98 -13.64 1.56 13.77
C HIS A 98 -14.05 0.18 14.27
N ASP A 99 -15.25 -0.27 13.90
CA ASP A 99 -15.78 -1.54 14.39
C ASP A 99 -14.98 -2.74 13.88
N ILE A 100 -14.43 -2.68 12.67
CA ILE A 100 -13.49 -3.71 12.20
C ILE A 100 -12.28 -3.79 13.13
N VAL A 101 -11.69 -2.65 13.51
CA VAL A 101 -10.59 -2.63 14.49
C VAL A 101 -11.07 -3.16 15.84
N TRP A 102 -12.20 -2.70 16.35
CA TRP A 102 -12.75 -3.09 17.64
C TRP A 102 -12.95 -4.61 17.75
N TYR A 103 -13.62 -5.22 16.78
CA TYR A 103 -13.83 -6.67 16.77
C TYR A 103 -12.53 -7.47 16.58
N LEU A 104 -11.57 -6.97 15.79
CA LEU A 104 -10.25 -7.60 15.65
C LEU A 104 -9.47 -7.59 16.97
N MET A 105 -9.49 -6.48 17.70
CA MET A 105 -8.74 -6.33 18.95
C MET A 105 -9.32 -7.20 20.07
N ASN A 106 -10.65 -7.32 20.15
CA ASN A 106 -11.30 -8.16 21.15
C ASN A 106 -11.07 -9.67 20.98
N GLU A 107 -10.68 -10.10 19.78
CA GLU A 107 -10.33 -11.49 19.48
C GLU A 107 -8.89 -11.59 18.92
N TRP A 108 -7.98 -10.73 19.38
CA TRP A 108 -6.63 -10.60 18.80
C TRP A 108 -5.78 -11.87 18.88
N ASP A 109 -5.90 -12.63 19.96
CA ASP A 109 -5.21 -13.92 20.09
C ASP A 109 -5.63 -14.93 19.03
N LEU A 110 -6.92 -14.93 18.65
CA LEU A 110 -7.44 -15.77 17.57
C LEU A 110 -6.85 -15.32 16.22
N VAL A 111 -6.74 -14.01 15.99
CA VAL A 111 -6.11 -13.44 14.79
C VAL A 111 -4.64 -13.86 14.70
N ILE A 112 -3.85 -13.68 15.77
CA ILE A 112 -2.45 -14.10 15.83
C ILE A 112 -2.31 -15.60 15.59
N LYS A 113 -3.17 -16.42 16.20
CA LYS A 113 -3.14 -17.89 16.04
C LYS A 113 -3.43 -18.30 14.59
N THR A 114 -4.31 -17.57 13.91
CA THR A 114 -4.67 -17.81 12.51
C THR A 114 -3.51 -17.47 11.58
N ILE A 115 -2.91 -16.28 11.73
CA ILE A 115 -1.79 -15.81 10.90
C ILE A 115 -0.53 -16.65 11.13
N PHE A 116 -0.15 -16.86 12.39
CA PHE A 116 1.08 -17.56 12.77
C PHE A 116 0.82 -19.01 13.17
N ASN A 117 0.14 -19.75 12.28
CA ASN A 117 -0.13 -21.16 12.45
C ASN A 117 1.17 -22.00 12.45
N PRO A 118 1.41 -22.86 13.45
CA PRO A 118 2.63 -23.67 13.52
C PRO A 118 2.85 -24.63 12.33
N LEU A 119 1.79 -24.98 11.61
CA LEU A 119 1.84 -25.85 10.43
C LEU A 119 2.17 -25.09 9.14
N ASN A 120 2.30 -23.77 9.20
CA ASN A 120 2.65 -22.97 8.04
C ASN A 120 4.15 -23.08 7.70
N LYS A 121 4.44 -23.35 6.43
CA LYS A 121 5.78 -23.40 5.83
C LYS A 121 5.96 -22.43 4.65
N ILE A 122 4.98 -21.57 4.42
CA ILE A 122 5.06 -20.44 3.49
C ILE A 122 5.09 -19.17 4.35
N TYR A 123 6.22 -18.47 4.33
CA TYR A 123 6.49 -17.40 5.30
C TYR A 123 6.28 -16.02 4.67
N SER A 124 5.34 -15.26 5.21
CA SER A 124 5.07 -13.88 4.81
C SER A 124 6.15 -12.93 5.33
N TYR A 125 6.59 -12.02 4.46
CA TYR A 125 7.46 -10.89 4.77
C TYR A 125 6.71 -9.56 4.83
N SER A 126 5.41 -9.55 4.51
CA SER A 126 4.61 -8.32 4.34
C SER A 126 3.61 -8.12 5.48
N PHE A 127 4.03 -8.31 6.73
CA PHE A 127 3.11 -8.10 7.86
C PHE A 127 2.67 -6.62 7.89
N PRO A 128 1.35 -6.33 7.96
CA PRO A 128 0.83 -5.00 7.68
C PRO A 128 1.01 -3.98 8.80
N ILE A 129 1.39 -4.42 10.01
CA ILE A 129 1.67 -3.56 11.16
C ILE A 129 3.20 -3.41 11.30
N PRO A 130 3.73 -2.17 11.40
CA PRO A 130 5.17 -1.88 11.34
C PRO A 130 5.86 -2.15 12.66
N ILE A 131 6.13 -3.42 12.91
CA ILE A 131 6.91 -3.90 14.05
C ILE A 131 8.41 -3.92 13.73
N SER A 132 9.24 -3.60 14.73
CA SER A 132 10.69 -3.51 14.55
C SER A 132 11.44 -3.92 15.81
N LYS A 133 12.60 -4.56 15.63
CA LYS A 133 13.54 -4.87 16.72
C LYS A 133 14.14 -3.64 17.39
N ASN A 134 14.22 -2.53 16.66
CA ASN A 134 14.86 -1.33 17.17
C ASN A 134 13.96 -0.61 18.20
N ASN A 135 12.66 -0.90 18.18
CA ASN A 135 11.63 -0.24 19.00
C ASN A 135 10.63 -1.29 19.51
N GLU A 136 11.11 -2.29 20.27
CA GLU A 136 10.24 -3.35 20.80
C GLU A 136 9.12 -2.76 21.68
N GLY A 137 7.91 -3.33 21.58
CA GLY A 137 6.72 -2.84 22.30
C GLY A 137 6.09 -1.55 21.76
N SER A 138 6.63 -0.95 20.70
CA SER A 138 6.02 0.22 20.03
C SER A 138 5.94 0.01 18.52
N LEU A 139 5.17 0.87 17.85
CA LEU A 139 4.93 0.82 16.41
C LEU A 139 5.56 2.02 15.71
N GLY A 140 6.18 1.78 14.55
CA GLY A 140 6.64 2.87 13.71
C GLY A 140 5.49 3.61 13.02
N HIS A 141 5.70 4.86 12.63
CA HIS A 141 4.74 5.61 11.79
C HIS A 141 4.76 5.19 10.32
N LEU A 142 5.71 4.31 9.93
CA LEU A 142 5.90 3.95 8.52
C LEU A 142 4.78 3.01 8.08
N ARG A 143 3.89 3.53 7.22
CA ARG A 143 3.05 2.76 6.28
C ARG A 143 3.53 2.83 4.84
N ALA A 144 4.57 3.63 4.59
CA ALA A 144 4.97 4.07 3.27
C ALA A 144 5.35 2.89 2.35
N GLY A 145 5.34 3.15 1.04
CA GLY A 145 5.88 2.25 0.02
C GLY A 145 7.33 1.79 0.29
N ARG A 146 8.02 2.41 1.24
CA ARG A 146 9.29 1.94 1.81
C ARG A 146 9.21 0.54 2.41
N MET A 147 8.16 0.20 3.18
CA MET A 147 7.97 -1.17 3.70
C MET A 147 7.89 -2.19 2.56
N ILE A 148 7.25 -1.81 1.45
CA ILE A 148 7.09 -2.68 0.28
C ILE A 148 8.46 -3.03 -0.30
N TYR A 149 9.33 -2.04 -0.49
CA TYR A 149 10.66 -2.27 -1.04
C TYR A 149 11.59 -3.00 -0.07
N GLU A 150 11.59 -2.62 1.22
CA GLU A 150 12.43 -3.22 2.25
C GLU A 150 12.05 -4.70 2.48
N PHE A 151 10.76 -5.01 2.62
CA PHE A 151 10.32 -6.39 2.83
C PHE A 151 10.52 -7.28 1.60
N LEU A 152 10.33 -6.74 0.40
CA LEU A 152 10.63 -7.49 -0.82
C LEU A 152 12.13 -7.79 -0.94
N GLU A 153 12.99 -6.82 -0.61
CA GLU A 153 14.45 -7.01 -0.57
C GLU A 153 14.87 -8.02 0.52
N MET A 154 14.23 -7.98 1.70
CA MET A 154 14.46 -8.95 2.77
C MET A 154 14.09 -10.38 2.35
N ALA A 155 12.93 -10.55 1.70
CA ALA A 155 12.50 -11.85 1.18
C ALA A 155 13.49 -12.38 0.12
N GLU A 156 13.89 -11.52 -0.82
CA GLU A 156 14.87 -11.86 -1.86
C GLU A 156 16.23 -12.24 -1.28
N THR A 157 16.75 -11.45 -0.34
CA THR A 157 18.04 -11.72 0.31
C THR A 157 18.01 -13.05 1.06
N ALA A 158 16.91 -13.33 1.75
CA ALA A 158 16.74 -14.60 2.45
C ALA A 158 16.66 -15.80 1.48
N LEU A 159 15.98 -15.64 0.34
CA LEU A 159 15.95 -16.67 -0.70
C LEU A 159 17.34 -16.92 -1.29
N VAL A 160 18.07 -15.86 -1.64
CA VAL A 160 19.44 -15.97 -2.19
C VAL A 160 20.36 -16.73 -1.23
N ALA A 161 20.30 -16.42 0.06
CA ALA A 161 21.13 -17.08 1.07
C ALA A 161 20.81 -18.57 1.26
N GLU A 162 19.60 -19.02 0.90
CA GLU A 162 19.19 -20.42 1.00
C GLU A 162 19.24 -21.16 -0.36
N ALA A 163 19.37 -20.43 -1.47
CA ALA A 163 19.20 -20.94 -2.82
C ALA A 163 20.18 -22.06 -3.21
N TYR A 164 21.39 -22.08 -2.63
CA TYR A 164 22.41 -23.10 -2.93
C TYR A 164 21.98 -24.54 -2.58
N ASN A 165 20.94 -24.70 -1.76
CA ASN A 165 20.37 -26.01 -1.42
C ASN A 165 19.32 -26.50 -2.44
N TYR A 166 18.97 -25.69 -3.44
CA TYR A 166 17.86 -25.94 -4.36
C TYR A 166 18.30 -25.75 -5.81
N LYS A 167 17.45 -26.16 -6.76
CA LYS A 167 17.76 -26.10 -8.21
C LYS A 167 16.84 -25.18 -9.01
N TYR A 168 15.64 -24.89 -8.49
CA TYR A 168 14.65 -24.10 -9.20
C TYR A 168 14.02 -23.06 -8.29
N ILE A 169 13.64 -21.93 -8.88
CA ILE A 169 12.75 -20.93 -8.28
C ILE A 169 11.44 -20.84 -9.07
N LEU A 170 10.32 -20.96 -8.36
CA LEU A 170 8.98 -20.67 -8.85
C LEU A 170 8.56 -19.28 -8.34
N LYS A 171 8.03 -18.44 -9.23
CA LYS A 171 7.40 -17.16 -8.91
C LYS A 171 5.98 -17.13 -9.43
N THR A 172 5.06 -16.53 -8.69
CA THR A 172 3.68 -16.27 -9.13
C THR A 172 3.08 -15.15 -8.30
N ASP A 173 2.07 -14.45 -8.82
CA ASP A 173 1.23 -13.52 -8.06
C ASP A 173 -0.25 -13.91 -8.14
N ILE A 174 -1.09 -13.27 -7.33
CA ILE A 174 -2.54 -13.43 -7.36
C ILE A 174 -3.13 -12.42 -8.35
N LYS A 175 -3.99 -12.89 -9.25
CA LYS A 175 -4.65 -12.01 -10.21
C LYS A 175 -5.70 -11.16 -9.48
N ASN A 176 -5.59 -9.84 -9.63
CA ASN A 176 -6.58 -8.86 -9.15
C ASN A 176 -6.96 -9.06 -7.68
N PHE A 177 -5.95 -9.20 -6.80
CA PHE A 177 -6.12 -9.76 -5.46
C PHE A 177 -7.25 -9.14 -4.62
N TYR A 178 -7.12 -7.89 -4.17
CA TYR A 178 -8.11 -7.28 -3.27
C TYR A 178 -9.54 -7.23 -3.86
N PRO A 179 -9.76 -6.84 -5.15
CA PRO A 179 -11.10 -6.88 -5.72
C PRO A 179 -11.66 -8.30 -5.91
N SER A 180 -10.81 -9.34 -5.91
CA SER A 180 -11.22 -10.75 -6.00
C SER A 180 -11.48 -11.41 -4.64
N ILE A 181 -11.22 -10.74 -3.51
CA ILE A 181 -11.51 -11.30 -2.18
C ILE A 181 -13.02 -11.45 -2.00
N TYR A 182 -13.49 -12.69 -1.87
CA TYR A 182 -14.87 -12.98 -1.48
C TYR A 182 -15.03 -12.80 0.03
N THR A 183 -15.88 -11.89 0.50
CA THR A 183 -15.91 -11.48 1.92
C THR A 183 -16.25 -12.62 2.88
N HIS A 184 -17.11 -13.56 2.46
CA HIS A 184 -17.43 -14.76 3.25
C HIS A 184 -16.20 -15.65 3.51
N SER A 185 -15.17 -15.54 2.67
CA SER A 185 -13.91 -16.26 2.84
C SER A 185 -13.12 -15.81 4.08
N ILE A 186 -13.40 -14.61 4.62
CA ILE A 186 -12.85 -14.14 5.90
C ILE A 186 -13.27 -15.10 7.03
N ALA A 187 -14.56 -15.44 7.09
CA ALA A 187 -15.08 -16.41 8.05
C ALA A 187 -14.47 -17.81 7.85
N TRP A 188 -14.24 -18.21 6.60
CA TRP A 188 -13.61 -19.49 6.29
C TRP A 188 -12.14 -19.51 6.71
N ALA A 189 -11.42 -18.40 6.59
CA ALA A 189 -10.03 -18.31 6.95
C ALA A 189 -9.80 -18.46 8.45
N ILE A 190 -10.63 -17.78 9.26
CA ILE A 190 -10.54 -17.74 10.72
C ILE A 190 -11.12 -19.02 11.35
N HIS A 191 -12.31 -19.44 10.90
CA HIS A 191 -13.10 -20.47 11.58
C HIS A 191 -13.21 -21.79 10.82
N THR A 192 -12.65 -21.88 9.61
CA THR A 192 -12.86 -22.95 8.62
C THR A 192 -14.24 -22.94 7.97
N LYS A 193 -14.26 -23.27 6.67
CA LYS A 193 -15.48 -23.35 5.86
C LYS A 193 -16.47 -24.41 6.38
N GLU A 194 -15.97 -25.51 6.93
CA GLU A 194 -16.77 -26.61 7.47
C GLU A 194 -17.55 -26.18 8.71
N VAL A 195 -16.89 -25.52 9.67
CA VAL A 195 -17.52 -25.02 10.90
C VAL A 195 -18.58 -23.97 10.59
N ILE A 196 -18.26 -22.98 9.75
CA ILE A 196 -19.20 -21.91 9.38
C ILE A 196 -20.43 -22.46 8.65
N ARG A 197 -20.29 -23.55 7.89
CA ARG A 197 -21.40 -24.15 7.13
C ARG A 197 -22.30 -25.09 7.94
N LYS A 198 -21.96 -25.40 9.20
CA LYS A 198 -22.86 -26.16 10.09
C LYS A 198 -24.17 -25.39 10.31
N LYS A 199 -25.27 -26.13 10.48
CA LYS A 199 -26.61 -25.56 10.71
C LYS A 199 -26.58 -24.66 11.96
N GLY A 200 -27.10 -23.44 11.84
CA GLY A 200 -27.13 -22.45 12.92
C GLY A 200 -25.94 -21.49 12.94
N ASN A 201 -24.75 -21.92 12.47
CA ASN A 201 -23.53 -21.13 12.62
C ASN A 201 -23.46 -19.91 11.69
N ARG A 202 -24.12 -19.94 10.53
CA ARG A 202 -24.02 -18.86 9.52
C ARG A 202 -24.55 -17.49 9.97
N THR A 203 -25.31 -17.47 11.05
CA THR A 203 -25.90 -16.26 11.65
C THR A 203 -25.47 -16.07 13.09
N ASP A 204 -24.47 -16.84 13.56
CA ASP A 204 -23.98 -16.77 14.93
C ASP A 204 -22.85 -15.74 15.02
N PHE A 205 -23.23 -14.47 14.93
CA PHE A 205 -22.33 -13.33 14.98
C PHE A 205 -21.68 -13.16 16.36
N VAL A 206 -22.33 -13.63 17.42
CA VAL A 206 -21.77 -13.60 18.78
C VAL A 206 -20.49 -14.43 18.83
N ASN A 207 -20.52 -15.69 18.38
CA ASN A 207 -19.41 -16.62 18.53
C ASN A 207 -18.37 -16.58 17.42
N PHE A 208 -18.68 -16.04 16.23
CA PHE A 208 -17.77 -16.08 15.09
C PHE A 208 -17.33 -14.69 14.62
N LEU A 209 -16.11 -14.28 15.03
CA LEU A 209 -15.42 -13.09 14.52
C LEU A 209 -15.55 -12.89 13.01
N GLY A 210 -15.22 -13.92 12.24
CA GLY A 210 -15.17 -13.79 10.80
C GLY A 210 -16.53 -13.48 10.14
N LEU A 211 -17.66 -13.78 10.80
CA LEU A 211 -18.99 -13.37 10.31
C LEU A 211 -19.25 -11.88 10.57
N LYS A 212 -18.78 -11.35 11.70
CA LYS A 212 -18.83 -9.91 12.00
C LYS A 212 -17.99 -9.13 10.99
N LEU A 213 -16.75 -9.57 10.75
CA LEU A 213 -15.86 -8.94 9.76
C LEU A 213 -16.42 -9.03 8.34
N ASP A 214 -16.91 -10.20 7.92
CA ASP A 214 -17.58 -10.38 6.62
C ASP A 214 -18.72 -9.37 6.41
N ARG A 215 -19.61 -9.24 7.41
CA ARG A 215 -20.72 -8.28 7.34
C ARG A 215 -20.23 -6.83 7.29
N LEU A 216 -19.22 -6.45 8.07
CA LEU A 216 -18.67 -5.09 8.07
C LEU A 216 -18.00 -4.74 6.74
N PHE A 217 -17.21 -5.64 6.14
CA PHE A 217 -16.62 -5.41 4.81
C PHE A 217 -17.68 -5.32 3.71
N GLN A 218 -18.76 -6.11 3.79
CA GLN A 218 -19.92 -5.95 2.91
C GLN A 218 -20.54 -4.56 3.08
N SER A 219 -20.88 -4.16 4.31
CA SER A 219 -21.49 -2.84 4.59
C SER A 219 -20.57 -1.68 4.20
N ALA A 220 -19.24 -1.83 4.31
CA ALA A 220 -18.25 -0.85 3.85
C ALA A 220 -18.23 -0.63 2.33
N ASN A 221 -18.78 -1.58 1.56
CA ASN A 221 -18.76 -1.61 0.11
C ASN A 221 -20.18 -1.79 -0.45
N ASP A 222 -21.14 -1.05 0.11
CA ASP A 222 -22.56 -1.05 -0.29
C ASP A 222 -23.23 -2.44 -0.39
N GLY A 223 -22.87 -3.36 0.52
CA GLY A 223 -23.38 -4.72 0.54
C GLY A 223 -22.74 -5.66 -0.48
N CYS A 224 -21.71 -5.24 -1.22
CA CYS A 224 -20.99 -6.11 -2.14
C CYS A 224 -20.27 -7.24 -1.38
N THR A 225 -20.38 -8.47 -1.91
CA THR A 225 -19.74 -9.67 -1.33
C THR A 225 -18.40 -10.02 -1.97
N ASN A 226 -17.99 -9.29 -3.02
CA ASN A 226 -16.70 -9.45 -3.67
C ASN A 226 -15.95 -8.12 -3.63
N GLY A 227 -14.68 -8.19 -3.28
CA GLY A 227 -13.79 -7.06 -3.18
C GLY A 227 -13.78 -6.44 -1.79
N ILE A 228 -12.58 -6.10 -1.32
CA ILE A 228 -12.36 -5.20 -0.19
C ILE A 228 -11.54 -3.99 -0.65
N ALA A 229 -11.63 -2.89 0.09
CA ALA A 229 -10.95 -1.64 -0.28
C ALA A 229 -9.43 -1.80 -0.33
N ILE A 230 -8.79 -1.29 -1.39
CA ILE A 230 -7.32 -1.20 -1.49
C ILE A 230 -6.87 0.06 -0.75
N GLY A 231 -5.84 -0.07 0.08
CA GLY A 231 -5.20 1.07 0.76
C GLY A 231 -5.26 1.01 2.29
N PRO A 232 -6.42 0.79 2.93
CA PRO A 232 -6.50 0.78 4.38
C PRO A 232 -5.80 -0.43 5.02
N ALA A 233 -5.15 -0.25 6.17
CA ALA A 233 -4.37 -1.29 6.84
C ALA A 233 -5.21 -2.50 7.28
N ILE A 234 -6.47 -2.29 7.67
CA ILE A 234 -7.39 -3.39 8.01
C ILE A 234 -7.67 -4.32 6.82
N SER A 235 -7.63 -3.80 5.59
CA SER A 235 -7.77 -4.63 4.39
C SER A 235 -6.53 -5.48 4.17
N ASP A 236 -5.33 -4.92 4.39
CA ASP A 236 -4.07 -5.67 4.32
C ASP A 236 -4.00 -6.76 5.40
N LEU A 237 -4.43 -6.45 6.63
CA LEU A 237 -4.50 -7.41 7.73
C LEU A 237 -5.51 -8.53 7.45
N THR A 238 -6.70 -8.19 6.95
CA THR A 238 -7.71 -9.18 6.58
C THR A 238 -7.23 -10.07 5.42
N SER A 239 -6.53 -9.49 4.45
CA SER A 239 -5.89 -10.23 3.36
C SER A 239 -4.83 -11.19 3.88
N GLU A 240 -4.00 -10.76 4.84
CA GLU A 240 -2.98 -11.59 5.46
C GLU A 240 -3.58 -12.77 6.24
N ILE A 241 -4.72 -12.57 6.91
CA ILE A 241 -5.49 -13.66 7.57
C ILE A 241 -5.94 -14.70 6.54
N ILE A 242 -6.51 -14.27 5.42
CA ILE A 242 -6.97 -15.16 4.34
C ILE A 242 -5.79 -15.94 3.76
N LEU A 243 -4.72 -15.24 3.37
CA LEU A 243 -3.55 -15.86 2.75
C LEU A 243 -2.83 -16.79 3.71
N SER A 244 -2.70 -16.46 5.00
CA SER A 244 -2.10 -17.36 5.99
C SER A 244 -2.86 -18.68 6.14
N SER A 245 -4.19 -18.65 5.99
CA SER A 245 -5.03 -19.86 5.98
C SER A 245 -4.76 -20.73 4.74
N ILE A 246 -4.67 -20.10 3.57
CA ILE A 246 -4.31 -20.75 2.29
C ILE A 246 -2.88 -21.32 2.35
N ASP A 247 -1.93 -20.55 2.90
CA ASP A 247 -0.54 -20.90 3.11
C ASP A 247 -0.41 -22.16 3.97
N THR A 248 -1.15 -22.20 5.06
CA THR A 248 -1.21 -23.35 5.98
C THR A 248 -1.80 -24.59 5.30
N ALA A 249 -2.91 -24.43 4.56
CA ALA A 249 -3.54 -25.55 3.84
C ALA A 249 -2.62 -26.10 2.74
N SER A 250 -1.94 -25.22 2.01
CA SER A 250 -0.97 -25.58 0.96
C SER A 250 0.23 -26.31 1.57
N SER A 251 0.77 -25.80 2.68
CA SER A 251 1.92 -26.40 3.38
C SER A 251 1.64 -27.85 3.77
N LYS A 252 0.46 -28.15 4.33
CA LYS A 252 0.06 -29.52 4.69
C LYS A 252 0.06 -30.48 3.50
N VAL A 253 -0.46 -30.04 2.35
CA VAL A 253 -0.56 -30.87 1.14
C VAL A 253 0.83 -31.12 0.54
N ILE A 254 1.68 -30.09 0.47
CA ILE A 254 3.06 -30.20 -0.04
C ILE A 254 3.90 -31.09 0.88
N ASP A 255 3.76 -30.93 2.20
CA ASP A 255 4.44 -31.76 3.19
C ASP A 255 4.05 -33.23 3.10
N THR A 256 2.76 -33.52 2.90
CA THR A 256 2.27 -34.91 2.72
C THR A 256 2.89 -35.57 1.49
N LYS A 257 3.25 -34.79 0.47
CA LYS A 257 3.94 -35.28 -0.73
C LYS A 257 5.45 -35.51 -0.50
N GLY A 258 6.00 -35.01 0.61
CA GLY A 258 7.43 -35.12 0.94
C GLY A 258 8.33 -34.20 0.12
N ILE A 259 7.80 -33.10 -0.41
CA ILE A 259 8.57 -32.15 -1.21
C ILE A 259 9.36 -31.24 -0.27
N ASP A 260 10.67 -31.16 -0.51
CA ASP A 260 11.55 -30.18 0.15
C ASP A 260 11.49 -28.84 -0.59
N TYR A 261 11.09 -27.79 0.13
CA TYR A 261 10.94 -26.44 -0.42
C TYR A 261 11.11 -25.34 0.64
N ILE A 262 11.43 -24.14 0.17
CA ILE A 262 11.29 -22.90 0.94
C ILE A 262 10.26 -22.01 0.24
N GLY A 263 9.14 -21.73 0.91
CA GLY A 263 8.10 -20.82 0.43
C GLY A 263 8.16 -19.48 1.15
N VAL A 264 8.16 -18.39 0.39
CA VAL A 264 8.01 -17.03 0.92
C VAL A 264 6.94 -16.27 0.16
N ARG A 265 6.33 -15.29 0.83
CA ARG A 265 5.33 -14.41 0.24
C ARG A 265 5.56 -12.96 0.62
N PHE A 266 5.33 -12.07 -0.31
CA PHE A 266 5.20 -10.63 -0.09
C PHE A 266 3.87 -10.16 -0.68
N LYS A 267 2.91 -9.79 0.17
CA LYS A 267 1.50 -9.55 -0.19
C LYS A 267 0.94 -10.71 -1.03
N ASP A 268 0.65 -10.48 -2.30
CA ASP A 268 0.17 -11.46 -3.26
C ASP A 268 1.27 -12.14 -4.09
N ASP A 269 2.52 -11.67 -4.00
CA ASP A 269 3.67 -12.25 -4.69
C ASP A 269 4.25 -13.44 -3.91
N TYR A 270 4.21 -14.64 -4.50
CA TYR A 270 4.79 -15.85 -3.95
C TYR A 270 6.08 -16.24 -4.64
N ARG A 271 7.02 -16.81 -3.87
CA ARG A 271 8.25 -17.40 -4.38
C ARG A 271 8.58 -18.71 -3.66
N PHE A 272 9.02 -19.70 -4.41
CA PHE A 272 9.37 -21.02 -3.89
C PHE A 272 10.70 -21.51 -4.43
N LEU A 273 11.60 -21.95 -3.54
CA LEU A 273 12.77 -22.75 -3.92
C LEU A 273 12.42 -24.23 -3.83
N CYS A 274 12.83 -25.02 -4.81
CA CYS A 274 12.55 -26.47 -4.85
C CYS A 274 13.61 -27.25 -5.67
N GLN A 275 13.55 -28.58 -5.59
CA GLN A 275 14.58 -29.47 -6.14
C GLN A 275 14.39 -29.82 -7.62
N SER A 276 13.15 -29.74 -8.12
CA SER A 276 12.84 -30.12 -9.50
C SER A 276 11.72 -29.27 -10.09
N LYS A 277 11.67 -29.21 -11.43
CA LYS A 277 10.54 -28.60 -12.15
C LYS A 277 9.23 -29.31 -11.85
N GLN A 278 9.25 -30.62 -11.55
CA GLN A 278 8.09 -31.39 -11.14
C GLN A 278 7.56 -30.92 -9.79
N ASP A 279 8.44 -30.64 -8.83
CA ASP A 279 8.08 -30.09 -7.51
C ASP A 279 7.48 -28.69 -7.65
N ALA A 280 8.12 -27.80 -8.43
CA ALA A 280 7.58 -26.48 -8.74
C ALA A 280 6.15 -26.56 -9.31
N ASN A 281 5.94 -27.45 -10.28
CA ASN A 281 4.62 -27.68 -10.88
C ASN A 281 3.60 -28.25 -9.89
N PHE A 282 4.02 -29.09 -8.95
CA PHE A 282 3.14 -29.59 -7.90
C PHE A 282 2.77 -28.48 -6.91
N ILE A 283 3.73 -27.66 -6.50
CA ILE A 283 3.54 -26.54 -5.59
C ILE A 283 2.56 -25.53 -6.19
N ILE A 284 2.79 -25.04 -7.41
CA ILE A 284 1.90 -24.04 -8.03
C ILE A 284 0.47 -24.57 -8.20
N LYS A 285 0.29 -25.84 -8.61
CA LYS A 285 -1.03 -26.47 -8.74
C LYS A 285 -1.72 -26.62 -7.37
N THR A 286 -0.95 -26.95 -6.34
CA THR A 286 -1.49 -27.05 -4.98
C THR A 286 -1.99 -25.70 -4.49
N ILE A 287 -1.19 -24.64 -4.66
CA ILE A 287 -1.56 -23.28 -4.25
C ILE A 287 -2.79 -22.81 -5.02
N GLN A 288 -2.82 -22.97 -6.35
CA GLN A 288 -4.00 -22.63 -7.15
C GLN A 288 -5.25 -23.36 -6.66
N LYS A 289 -5.14 -24.66 -6.33
CA LYS A 289 -6.26 -25.44 -5.79
C LYS A 289 -6.74 -24.90 -4.44
N GLN A 290 -5.83 -24.52 -3.54
CA GLN A 290 -6.21 -23.95 -2.24
C GLN A 290 -6.80 -22.55 -2.39
N MET A 291 -6.20 -21.69 -3.23
CA MET A 291 -6.72 -20.35 -3.54
C MET A 291 -8.13 -20.39 -4.12
N ALA A 292 -8.43 -21.35 -5.00
CA ALA A 292 -9.75 -21.51 -5.58
C ALA A 292 -10.86 -21.77 -4.53
N LEU A 293 -10.53 -22.36 -3.38
CA LEU A 293 -11.49 -22.56 -2.28
C LEU A 293 -11.95 -21.24 -1.63
N PHE A 294 -11.18 -20.18 -1.83
CA PHE A 294 -11.38 -18.80 -1.36
C PHE A 294 -11.70 -17.84 -2.52
N ASN A 295 -12.04 -18.35 -3.71
CA ASN A 295 -12.34 -17.58 -4.93
C ASN A 295 -11.15 -16.74 -5.47
N LEU A 296 -9.92 -17.14 -5.16
CA LEU A 296 -8.71 -16.51 -5.68
C LEU A 296 -8.08 -17.34 -6.79
N THR A 297 -7.40 -16.66 -7.72
CA THR A 297 -6.73 -17.29 -8.86
C THR A 297 -5.34 -16.69 -9.05
N LEU A 298 -4.36 -17.54 -9.33
CA LEU A 298 -3.02 -17.12 -9.70
C LEU A 298 -3.02 -16.46 -11.07
N ASN A 299 -2.03 -15.60 -11.29
CA ASN A 299 -1.82 -14.97 -12.57
C ASN A 299 -0.86 -15.80 -13.43
N GLU A 300 -1.42 -16.49 -14.42
CA GLU A 300 -0.63 -17.38 -15.29
C GLU A 300 0.47 -16.62 -16.04
N SER A 301 0.23 -15.36 -16.46
CA SER A 301 1.21 -14.59 -17.24
C SER A 301 2.43 -14.14 -16.44
N LYS A 302 2.35 -14.16 -15.11
CA LYS A 302 3.46 -13.85 -14.20
C LYS A 302 3.96 -15.08 -13.43
N SER A 303 3.42 -16.25 -13.76
CA SER A 303 3.86 -17.51 -13.19
C SER A 303 5.07 -18.02 -13.97
N GLN A 304 6.23 -18.12 -13.32
CA GLN A 304 7.47 -18.50 -13.98
C GLN A 304 8.29 -19.48 -13.13
N ILE A 305 8.93 -20.44 -13.79
CA ILE A 305 9.85 -21.40 -13.16
C ILE A 305 11.19 -21.25 -13.86
N ASP A 306 12.20 -20.81 -13.11
CA ASP A 306 13.55 -20.62 -13.58
C ASP A 306 14.49 -21.63 -12.90
N GLU A 307 15.49 -22.12 -13.62
CA GLU A 307 16.61 -22.85 -13.02
C GLU A 307 17.49 -21.85 -12.26
N LEU A 308 18.06 -22.23 -11.12
CA LEU A 308 18.90 -21.34 -10.34
C LEU A 308 20.32 -21.26 -10.93
N PRO A 309 20.99 -20.09 -10.86
CA PRO A 309 20.63 -18.90 -10.07
C PRO A 309 19.71 -17.90 -10.79
N GLU A 310 19.25 -18.18 -12.00
CA GLU A 310 18.32 -17.33 -12.74
C GLU A 310 17.03 -17.11 -11.92
N GLY A 311 16.48 -15.90 -12.04
CA GLY A 311 15.30 -15.51 -11.29
C GLY A 311 15.54 -15.11 -9.83
N LEU A 312 16.73 -15.27 -9.25
CA LEU A 312 17.01 -14.72 -7.91
C LEU A 312 17.14 -13.19 -7.92
N PHE A 313 17.61 -12.62 -9.02
CA PHE A 313 18.01 -11.22 -9.10
C PHE A 313 16.95 -10.33 -9.76
N ARG A 314 17.03 -9.02 -9.46
CA ARG A 314 16.25 -7.98 -10.14
C ARG A 314 17.06 -7.40 -11.28
N GLU A 315 16.93 -7.96 -12.47
CA GLU A 315 17.68 -7.54 -13.67
C GLU A 315 17.66 -6.02 -13.93
N TRP A 316 16.52 -5.35 -13.69
CA TRP A 316 16.41 -3.91 -13.88
C TRP A 316 17.36 -3.09 -12.99
N THR A 317 17.74 -3.60 -11.81
CA THR A 317 18.66 -2.90 -10.90
C THR A 317 20.08 -2.87 -11.44
N ALA A 318 20.54 -3.97 -12.05
CA ALA A 318 21.84 -4.04 -12.71
C ALA A 318 21.89 -3.10 -13.92
N ASP A 319 20.84 -3.11 -14.76
CA ASP A 319 20.73 -2.23 -15.93
C ASP A 319 20.63 -0.74 -15.55
N TYR A 320 20.07 -0.43 -14.38
CA TYR A 320 19.96 0.93 -13.87
C TYR A 320 21.27 1.46 -13.25
N GLN A 321 22.14 0.59 -12.76
CA GLN A 321 23.34 0.95 -12.00
C GLN A 321 24.23 2.03 -12.67
N PRO A 322 24.49 2.01 -14.00
CA PRO A 322 25.29 3.06 -14.65
C PRO A 322 24.66 4.46 -14.58
N PHE A 323 23.34 4.52 -14.44
CA PHE A 323 22.55 5.74 -14.44
C PHE A 323 22.28 6.26 -13.02
N SER A 324 22.44 5.41 -11.99
CA SER A 324 22.18 5.77 -10.60
C SER A 324 22.89 7.06 -10.16
N LEU A 325 22.17 7.84 -9.36
CA LEU A 325 22.61 9.08 -8.72
C LEU A 325 22.82 8.90 -7.22
N ARG A 326 22.68 7.67 -6.69
CA ARG A 326 22.79 7.35 -5.27
C ARG A 326 24.00 7.98 -4.61
N TYR A 327 25.20 7.74 -5.16
CA TYR A 327 26.49 8.18 -4.61
C TYR A 327 26.96 9.55 -5.10
N LYS A 328 26.05 10.39 -5.63
CA LYS A 328 26.38 11.75 -6.06
C LYS A 328 25.85 12.75 -5.04
N ARG A 329 26.72 13.67 -4.60
CA ARG A 329 26.35 14.78 -3.71
C ARG A 329 25.67 15.94 -4.45
N LYS A 330 26.25 16.35 -5.59
CA LYS A 330 25.67 17.33 -6.51
C LYS A 330 25.73 16.79 -7.94
N ILE A 331 24.79 17.22 -8.77
CA ILE A 331 24.64 16.81 -10.16
C ILE A 331 24.40 18.05 -11.03
N ASN A 332 25.04 18.09 -12.19
CA ASN A 332 24.74 19.08 -13.23
C ASN A 332 23.60 18.57 -14.14
N TYR A 333 23.06 19.46 -14.99
CA TYR A 333 21.93 19.14 -15.85
C TYR A 333 22.22 17.95 -16.79
N LYS A 334 23.42 17.88 -17.37
CA LYS A 334 23.80 16.77 -18.26
C LYS A 334 23.76 15.41 -17.56
N ARG A 335 24.19 15.33 -16.29
CA ARG A 335 24.11 14.09 -15.50
C ARG A 335 22.66 13.73 -15.16
N PHE A 336 21.84 14.70 -14.80
CA PHE A 336 20.40 14.51 -14.58
C PHE A 336 19.72 13.97 -15.84
N GLU A 337 19.95 14.60 -16.99
CA GLU A 337 19.38 14.18 -18.27
C GLU A 337 19.82 12.75 -18.64
N ASN A 338 21.10 12.42 -18.48
CA ASN A 338 21.59 11.07 -18.73
C ASN A 338 20.93 10.04 -17.82
N SER A 339 20.75 10.36 -16.53
CA SER A 339 20.08 9.48 -15.58
C SER A 339 18.60 9.29 -15.91
N LEU A 340 17.90 10.35 -16.30
CA LEU A 340 16.50 10.28 -16.74
C LEU A 340 16.37 9.39 -17.99
N ARG A 341 17.21 9.61 -19.01
CA ARG A 341 17.21 8.80 -20.24
C ARG A 341 17.50 7.33 -19.95
N GLY A 342 18.45 7.06 -19.05
CA GLY A 342 18.72 5.71 -18.55
C GLY A 342 17.52 5.09 -17.85
N THR A 343 16.86 5.84 -16.97
CA THR A 343 15.61 5.43 -16.29
C THR A 343 14.55 5.04 -17.30
N LEU A 344 14.32 5.87 -18.32
CA LEU A 344 13.33 5.59 -19.38
C LEU A 344 13.69 4.34 -20.20
N LYS A 345 14.98 4.11 -20.47
CA LYS A 345 15.45 2.91 -21.17
C LYS A 345 15.16 1.65 -20.35
N VAL A 346 15.45 1.68 -19.05
CA VAL A 346 15.23 0.55 -18.15
C VAL A 346 13.73 0.31 -17.93
N ASP A 347 12.94 1.37 -17.72
CA ASP A 347 11.49 1.29 -17.56
C ASP A 347 10.80 0.66 -18.78
N LYS A 348 11.24 1.03 -19.99
CA LYS A 348 10.76 0.42 -21.24
C LYS A 348 11.15 -1.07 -21.38
N LYS A 349 12.30 -1.47 -20.84
CA LYS A 349 12.75 -2.86 -20.89
C LYS A 349 12.09 -3.73 -19.81
N TYR A 350 11.81 -3.14 -18.65
CA TYR A 350 11.24 -3.80 -17.48
C TYR A 350 10.05 -3.00 -16.95
N GLU A 351 8.91 -3.15 -17.62
CA GLU A 351 7.68 -2.43 -17.28
C GLU A 351 7.18 -2.77 -15.86
N GLY A 352 6.56 -1.79 -15.20
CA GLY A 352 5.97 -1.98 -13.88
C GLY A 352 6.97 -2.15 -12.72
N THR A 353 8.27 -2.01 -12.95
CA THR A 353 9.31 -2.09 -11.91
C THR A 353 9.37 -0.82 -11.05
N GLY A 354 10.26 -0.76 -10.06
CA GLY A 354 10.45 0.42 -9.18
C GLY A 354 11.35 1.51 -9.77
N VAL A 355 11.82 1.42 -11.01
CA VAL A 355 12.96 2.21 -11.50
C VAL A 355 12.72 3.73 -11.53
N VAL A 356 11.51 4.17 -11.88
CA VAL A 356 11.15 5.60 -11.87
C VAL A 356 11.10 6.15 -10.45
N ASP A 357 10.43 5.43 -9.53
CA ASP A 357 10.38 5.79 -8.11
C ASP A 357 11.82 5.86 -7.55
N ARG A 358 12.68 4.91 -7.94
CA ARG A 358 14.10 4.87 -7.56
C ARG A 358 14.86 6.11 -8.07
N PHE A 359 14.75 6.43 -9.36
CA PHE A 359 15.38 7.62 -9.93
C PHE A 359 14.99 8.90 -9.20
N LEU A 360 13.69 9.12 -8.98
CA LEU A 360 13.19 10.30 -8.28
C LEU A 360 13.71 10.38 -6.84
N SER A 361 13.81 9.24 -6.15
CA SER A 361 14.36 9.19 -4.78
C SER A 361 15.84 9.60 -4.73
N GLU A 362 16.59 9.35 -5.79
CA GLU A 362 18.02 9.65 -5.85
C GLU A 362 18.33 11.11 -6.23
N LEU A 363 17.31 11.94 -6.53
CA LEU A 363 17.47 13.37 -6.85
C LEU A 363 17.64 14.27 -5.62
N SER A 364 17.29 13.75 -4.43
CA SER A 364 17.45 14.44 -3.15
C SER A 364 18.41 13.68 -2.24
N THR A 365 18.96 14.37 -1.24
CA THR A 365 19.73 13.76 -0.15
C THR A 365 18.79 13.21 0.94
N LYS A 366 19.39 12.61 1.98
CA LYS A 366 18.67 12.11 3.16
C LYS A 366 17.79 13.18 3.78
N ASP A 367 18.39 14.35 3.96
CA ASP A 367 17.80 15.55 4.57
C ASP A 367 16.88 16.33 3.62
N ASN A 368 16.38 15.69 2.55
CA ASN A 368 15.49 16.29 1.55
C ASN A 368 16.09 17.46 0.73
N ASN A 369 17.41 17.68 0.79
CA ASN A 369 18.06 18.73 -0.02
C ASN A 369 18.23 18.26 -1.47
N LEU A 370 18.04 19.13 -2.46
CA LEU A 370 18.23 18.75 -3.86
C LEU A 370 19.70 18.63 -4.22
N LYS A 371 20.01 17.61 -5.01
CA LYS A 371 21.35 17.42 -5.58
C LYS A 371 21.63 18.38 -6.74
N PHE A 372 20.69 19.24 -7.12
CA PHE A 372 20.81 20.06 -8.31
C PHE A 372 21.87 21.16 -8.12
N ASP A 373 22.74 21.27 -9.11
CA ASP A 373 23.64 22.41 -9.37
C ASP A 373 23.27 22.98 -10.74
N PHE A 374 22.05 23.52 -10.83
CA PHE A 374 21.42 23.92 -12.09
C PHE A 374 21.29 25.44 -12.16
N LYS A 375 21.48 25.99 -13.35
CA LYS A 375 21.09 27.38 -13.67
C LYS A 375 19.59 27.44 -13.93
N ASP A 376 19.02 28.65 -13.91
CA ASP A 376 17.58 28.90 -14.05
C ASP A 376 16.95 28.23 -15.28
N ASN A 377 17.62 28.30 -16.44
CA ASN A 377 17.12 27.64 -17.66
C ASN A 377 17.10 26.11 -17.54
N ASP A 378 18.07 25.54 -16.82
CA ASP A 378 18.16 24.09 -16.64
C ASP A 378 17.20 23.59 -15.57
N LEU A 379 16.86 24.42 -14.56
CA LEU A 379 15.77 24.14 -13.62
C LEU A 379 14.43 24.00 -14.35
N LEU A 380 14.11 24.93 -15.26
CA LEU A 380 12.85 24.88 -16.02
C LEU A 380 12.78 23.65 -16.94
N LYS A 381 13.90 23.28 -17.58
CA LYS A 381 13.99 22.03 -18.35
C LYS A 381 13.78 20.81 -17.46
N ALA A 382 14.39 20.78 -16.28
CA ALA A 382 14.24 19.69 -15.34
C ALA A 382 12.78 19.53 -14.89
N ILE A 383 12.09 20.62 -14.56
CA ILE A 383 10.66 20.61 -14.20
C ILE A 383 9.83 20.05 -15.36
N SER A 384 10.05 20.53 -16.59
CA SER A 384 9.34 20.02 -17.77
C SER A 384 9.54 18.51 -17.94
N LEU A 385 10.79 18.03 -17.82
CA LEU A 385 11.10 16.61 -17.94
C LEU A 385 10.50 15.76 -16.81
N LEU A 386 10.47 16.28 -15.58
CA LEU A 386 9.84 15.60 -14.44
C LEU A 386 8.32 15.50 -14.61
N LEU A 387 7.65 16.57 -15.07
CA LEU A 387 6.22 16.55 -15.35
C LEU A 387 5.87 15.61 -16.51
N LEU A 388 6.74 15.46 -17.52
CA LEU A 388 6.57 14.46 -18.57
C LEU A 388 6.75 13.02 -18.06
N LEU A 389 7.52 12.82 -16.99
CA LEU A 389 7.75 11.49 -16.40
C LEU A 389 6.50 10.97 -15.68
N LYS A 390 5.68 11.87 -15.10
CA LYS A 390 4.38 11.53 -14.52
C LYS A 390 3.50 10.77 -15.49
N GLU A 391 3.44 11.19 -16.75
CA GLU A 391 2.57 10.58 -17.77
C GLU A 391 2.94 9.12 -18.05
N ARG A 392 4.15 8.68 -17.67
CA ARG A 392 4.55 7.26 -17.68
C ARG A 392 4.24 6.53 -16.38
N ARG A 393 4.17 7.25 -15.26
CA ARG A 393 3.94 6.70 -13.93
C ARG A 393 3.18 7.67 -13.05
N ASN A 394 1.86 7.58 -13.10
CA ASN A 394 0.96 8.46 -12.34
C ASN A 394 1.29 8.47 -10.84
N LYS A 395 1.58 7.29 -10.25
CA LYS A 395 1.98 7.13 -8.84
C LYS A 395 3.15 8.05 -8.42
N SER A 396 4.03 8.43 -9.33
CA SER A 396 5.21 9.24 -9.02
C SER A 396 4.93 10.75 -8.96
N PHE A 397 3.72 11.19 -9.33
CA PHE A 397 3.37 12.60 -9.37
C PHE A 397 3.59 13.34 -8.04
N PRO A 398 3.21 12.79 -6.88
CA PRO A 398 3.42 13.48 -5.60
C PRO A 398 4.91 13.70 -5.32
N GLN A 399 5.76 12.73 -5.67
CA GLN A 399 7.20 12.83 -5.49
C GLN A 399 7.81 13.88 -6.43
N ILE A 400 7.30 13.98 -7.66
CA ILE A 400 7.65 15.06 -8.59
C ILE A 400 7.27 16.42 -8.00
N LEU A 401 6.07 16.55 -7.43
CA LEU A 401 5.65 17.79 -6.76
C LEU A 401 6.54 18.11 -5.55
N GLY A 402 6.94 17.12 -4.75
CA GLY A 402 7.89 17.34 -3.64
C GLY A 402 9.30 17.76 -4.11
N ILE A 403 9.76 17.29 -5.27
CA ILE A 403 11.00 17.80 -5.88
C ILE A 403 10.80 19.26 -6.31
N ILE A 404 9.66 19.58 -6.94
CA ILE A 404 9.34 20.95 -7.37
C ILE A 404 9.20 21.89 -6.17
N GLU A 405 8.63 21.42 -5.05
CA GLU A 405 8.59 22.14 -3.77
C GLU A 405 9.97 22.61 -3.35
N LYS A 406 10.95 21.69 -3.32
CA LYS A 406 12.32 22.02 -2.94
C LYS A 406 13.01 22.91 -3.97
N ILE A 407 12.68 22.81 -5.26
CA ILE A 407 13.17 23.77 -6.27
C ILE A 407 12.67 25.18 -5.95
N ILE A 408 11.39 25.32 -5.59
CA ILE A 408 10.78 26.61 -5.24
C ILE A 408 11.43 27.18 -3.98
N GLU A 409 11.60 26.37 -2.92
CA GLU A 409 12.22 26.79 -1.66
C GLU A 409 13.67 27.25 -1.83
N GLU A 410 14.50 26.46 -2.51
CA GLU A 410 15.92 26.77 -2.75
C GLU A 410 16.12 28.00 -3.67
N ASN A 411 15.08 28.41 -4.40
CA ASN A 411 15.14 29.53 -5.36
C ASN A 411 14.13 30.65 -5.06
N LYS A 412 13.65 30.76 -3.82
CA LYS A 412 12.61 31.73 -3.41
C LYS A 412 12.94 33.19 -3.77
N ASP A 413 14.21 33.55 -3.76
CA ASP A 413 14.68 34.92 -4.06
C ASP A 413 14.71 35.20 -5.57
N LYS A 414 14.59 34.18 -6.43
CA LYS A 414 14.64 34.30 -7.89
C LYS A 414 13.24 34.51 -8.48
N VAL A 415 12.67 35.70 -8.25
CA VAL A 415 11.30 36.07 -8.65
C VAL A 415 10.94 35.65 -10.09
N ARG A 416 11.81 35.91 -11.07
CA ARG A 416 11.56 35.55 -12.48
C ARG A 416 11.40 34.05 -12.69
N THR A 417 12.20 33.25 -12.00
CA THR A 417 12.20 31.79 -12.11
C THR A 417 10.96 31.23 -11.42
N ILE A 418 10.64 31.71 -10.21
CA ILE A 418 9.42 31.33 -9.50
C ILE A 418 8.16 31.66 -10.30
N ASN A 419 8.08 32.85 -10.92
CA ASN A 419 6.93 33.22 -11.75
C ASN A 419 6.73 32.29 -12.95
N LYS A 420 7.81 31.82 -13.58
CA LYS A 420 7.71 30.82 -14.65
C LYS A 420 7.22 29.47 -14.14
N ILE A 421 7.69 29.04 -12.98
CA ILE A 421 7.22 27.79 -12.35
C ILE A 421 5.72 27.88 -12.02
N LYS A 422 5.29 29.01 -11.43
CA LYS A 422 3.87 29.30 -11.17
C LYS A 422 3.03 29.18 -12.45
N LEU A 423 3.46 29.81 -13.54
CA LEU A 423 2.75 29.75 -14.83
C LEU A 423 2.66 28.32 -15.39
N ILE A 424 3.72 27.52 -15.27
CA ILE A 424 3.71 26.11 -15.70
C ILE A 424 2.65 25.32 -14.91
N LEU A 425 2.63 25.48 -13.59
CA LEU A 425 1.71 24.77 -12.70
C LEU A 425 0.26 25.24 -12.85
N GLU A 426 0.05 26.54 -13.06
CA GLU A 426 -1.27 27.12 -13.33
C GLU A 426 -1.83 26.58 -14.65
N ASN A 427 -1.03 26.54 -15.71
CA ASN A 427 -1.43 25.96 -16.99
C ASN A 427 -1.77 24.47 -16.85
N LEU A 428 -0.96 23.70 -16.11
CA LEU A 428 -1.23 22.29 -15.84
C LEU A 428 -2.53 22.11 -15.06
N LEU A 429 -2.74 22.86 -13.98
CA LEU A 429 -3.97 22.79 -13.18
C LEU A 429 -5.21 23.12 -14.02
N ASN A 430 -5.15 24.19 -14.82
CA ASN A 430 -6.24 24.62 -15.69
C ASN A 430 -6.53 23.61 -16.80
N GLU A 431 -5.50 22.94 -17.34
CA GLU A 431 -5.66 21.84 -18.29
C GLU A 431 -6.41 20.66 -17.65
N LYS A 432 -5.97 20.23 -16.46
CA LYS A 432 -6.59 19.12 -15.72
C LYS A 432 -8.03 19.40 -15.30
N PHE A 433 -8.38 20.65 -15.00
CA PHE A 433 -9.76 21.03 -14.71
C PHE A 433 -10.73 20.87 -15.89
N LYS A 434 -10.24 20.78 -17.14
CA LYS A 434 -11.11 20.55 -18.31
C LYS A 434 -11.81 19.19 -18.25
N ASN A 435 -11.20 18.20 -17.59
CA ASN A 435 -11.78 16.89 -17.38
C ASN A 435 -11.50 16.41 -15.95
N ILE A 436 -12.32 16.87 -15.00
CA ILE A 436 -12.13 16.58 -13.57
C ILE A 436 -12.24 15.08 -13.28
N GLU A 437 -13.17 14.38 -13.93
CA GLU A 437 -13.47 12.97 -13.64
C GLU A 437 -12.26 12.08 -13.95
N ASP A 438 -11.56 12.33 -15.05
CA ASP A 438 -10.36 11.58 -15.45
C ASP A 438 -9.08 12.04 -14.73
N ASN A 439 -9.07 13.26 -14.18
CA ASN A 439 -7.88 13.87 -13.57
C ASN A 439 -8.00 14.04 -12.04
N GLN A 440 -8.87 13.28 -11.37
CA GLN A 440 -9.10 13.46 -9.93
C GLN A 440 -7.82 13.35 -9.10
N TYR A 441 -7.00 12.33 -9.33
CA TYR A 441 -5.75 12.13 -8.61
C TYR A 441 -4.79 13.32 -8.82
N ASP A 442 -4.62 13.76 -10.06
CA ASP A 442 -3.77 14.90 -10.39
C ASP A 442 -4.26 16.19 -9.71
N LEU A 443 -5.57 16.44 -9.77
CA LEU A 443 -6.19 17.62 -9.19
C LEU A 443 -6.11 17.63 -7.66
N ILE A 444 -6.30 16.48 -7.00
CA ILE A 444 -6.16 16.36 -5.53
C ILE A 444 -4.75 16.82 -5.11
N TRP A 445 -3.72 16.34 -5.79
CA TRP A 445 -2.33 16.70 -5.49
C TRP A 445 -1.97 18.13 -5.89
N LEU A 446 -2.37 18.58 -7.08
CA LEU A 446 -2.10 19.95 -7.55
C LEU A 446 -2.79 21.02 -6.70
N ILE A 447 -4.05 20.79 -6.32
CA ILE A 447 -4.81 21.73 -5.49
C ILE A 447 -4.16 21.82 -4.11
N TYR A 448 -3.84 20.68 -3.49
CA TYR A 448 -3.10 20.69 -2.22
C TYR A 448 -1.79 21.47 -2.36
N PHE A 449 -0.99 21.14 -3.38
CA PHE A 449 0.33 21.75 -3.62
C PHE A 449 0.25 23.27 -3.77
N VAL A 450 -0.60 23.76 -4.69
CA VAL A 450 -0.79 25.19 -4.95
C VAL A 450 -1.28 25.94 -3.71
N ARG A 451 -2.22 25.35 -2.95
CA ARG A 451 -2.73 25.95 -1.72
C ARG A 451 -1.69 25.96 -0.60
N SER A 452 -0.95 24.87 -0.41
CA SER A 452 0.04 24.70 0.67
C SER A 452 1.21 25.68 0.57
N LEU A 453 1.54 26.10 -0.66
CA LEU A 453 2.61 27.04 -0.97
C LEU A 453 2.12 28.44 -1.37
N GLU A 454 0.79 28.67 -1.37
CA GLU A 454 0.17 29.93 -1.81
C GLU A 454 0.71 30.45 -3.15
N LEU A 455 0.84 29.54 -4.15
CA LEU A 455 1.49 29.88 -5.41
C LEU A 455 0.69 30.91 -6.22
N PHE A 456 -0.61 30.68 -6.36
CA PHE A 456 -1.56 31.55 -7.06
C PHE A 456 -3.01 31.22 -6.63
N PRO A 457 -3.96 32.16 -6.78
CA PRO A 457 -5.38 31.88 -6.54
C PRO A 457 -5.91 30.81 -7.50
N ILE A 458 -6.67 29.84 -6.99
CA ILE A 458 -7.29 28.79 -7.81
C ILE A 458 -8.70 29.22 -8.22
N VAL A 459 -8.96 29.29 -9.53
CA VAL A 459 -10.30 29.47 -10.07
C VAL A 459 -10.94 28.09 -10.27
N TYR A 460 -11.86 27.74 -9.37
CA TYR A 460 -12.55 26.45 -9.43
C TYR A 460 -13.69 26.47 -10.45
N PRO A 461 -13.90 25.38 -11.21
CA PRO A 461 -15.10 25.18 -12.01
C PRO A 461 -16.38 25.24 -11.15
N SER A 462 -17.50 25.62 -11.77
CA SER A 462 -18.79 25.81 -11.08
C SER A 462 -19.37 24.51 -10.52
N LYS A 463 -19.11 23.38 -11.16
CA LYS A 463 -19.56 22.04 -10.73
C LYS A 463 -18.36 21.15 -10.44
N ILE A 464 -18.23 20.71 -9.19
CA ILE A 464 -17.25 19.73 -8.74
C ILE A 464 -18.01 18.66 -7.97
N LYS A 465 -18.00 17.42 -8.47
CA LYS A 465 -18.66 16.29 -7.81
C LYS A 465 -17.75 15.58 -6.82
N SER A 466 -16.44 15.61 -7.05
CA SER A 466 -15.47 14.88 -6.21
C SER A 466 -15.48 15.41 -4.77
N PRO A 467 -15.84 14.58 -3.77
CA PRO A 467 -15.87 15.00 -2.37
C PRO A 467 -14.49 15.40 -1.86
N MET A 468 -13.42 14.82 -2.41
CA MET A 468 -12.05 15.14 -2.03
C MET A 468 -11.61 16.51 -2.55
N ILE A 469 -11.88 16.80 -3.81
CA ILE A 469 -11.59 18.13 -4.38
C ILE A 469 -12.40 19.20 -3.64
N THR A 470 -13.66 18.90 -3.31
CA THR A 470 -14.50 19.80 -2.52
C THR A 470 -13.91 20.02 -1.12
N SER A 471 -13.41 18.95 -0.47
CA SER A 471 -12.75 19.06 0.84
C SER A 471 -11.50 19.95 0.79
N LEU A 472 -10.71 19.83 -0.28
CA LEU A 472 -9.55 20.70 -0.51
C LEU A 472 -9.96 22.13 -0.86
N LYS A 473 -11.09 22.36 -1.54
CA LYS A 473 -11.60 23.71 -1.84
C LYS A 473 -12.08 24.42 -0.57
N SER A 474 -12.84 23.71 0.26
CA SER A 474 -13.46 24.24 1.48
C SER A 474 -12.52 24.22 2.70
N ASN A 475 -11.36 23.57 2.58
CA ASN A 475 -10.39 23.34 3.64
C ASN A 475 -10.95 22.60 4.86
N ARG A 476 -11.89 21.68 4.64
CA ARG A 476 -12.54 20.84 5.65
C ARG A 476 -12.97 19.53 5.00
N LEU A 477 -13.16 18.47 5.77
CA LEU A 477 -13.71 17.23 5.22
C LEU A 477 -15.15 17.46 4.73
N ASP A 478 -15.48 17.00 3.51
CA ASP A 478 -16.80 17.14 2.89
C ASP A 478 -17.51 15.80 2.60
N PHE A 479 -16.97 14.67 3.10
CA PHE A 479 -17.60 13.35 3.02
C PHE A 479 -17.71 12.68 4.41
N PHE A 480 -18.49 11.60 4.49
CA PHE A 480 -18.85 10.88 5.74
C PHE A 480 -19.50 11.75 6.82
N LYS A 481 -20.30 12.75 6.42
CA LYS A 481 -21.02 13.63 7.35
C LYS A 481 -22.40 13.03 7.74
N PRO A 482 -22.83 13.19 9.00
CA PRO A 482 -22.09 13.76 10.13
C PRO A 482 -21.03 12.79 10.69
N LEU A 483 -19.89 13.34 11.12
CA LEU A 483 -18.87 12.58 11.85
C LEU A 483 -19.11 12.65 13.36
N PRO A 484 -18.85 11.57 14.11
CA PRO A 484 -18.74 11.63 15.57
C PRO A 484 -17.66 12.63 16.02
N ALA A 485 -17.82 13.24 17.20
CA ALA A 485 -16.95 14.33 17.68
C ALA A 485 -15.51 13.86 17.97
N GLU A 486 -15.37 12.59 18.32
CA GLU A 486 -14.14 11.87 18.58
C GLU A 486 -13.35 11.51 17.31
N ILE A 487 -13.95 11.70 16.12
CA ILE A 487 -13.34 11.38 14.83
C ILE A 487 -12.99 12.65 14.05
N LYS A 488 -11.71 12.84 13.76
CA LYS A 488 -11.17 13.93 12.94
C LYS A 488 -10.28 13.35 11.85
N LEU A 489 -10.77 13.38 10.61
CA LEU A 489 -10.10 12.74 9.45
C LEU A 489 -9.42 13.73 8.50
N PHE A 490 -9.34 15.03 8.85
CA PHE A 490 -8.79 16.04 7.97
C PHE A 490 -7.98 17.07 8.74
N GLU A 491 -6.79 17.36 8.23
CA GLU A 491 -5.96 18.48 8.65
C GLU A 491 -6.15 19.64 7.67
N THR A 492 -6.49 20.81 8.21
CA THR A 492 -6.59 22.03 7.40
C THR A 492 -5.25 22.36 6.76
N ILE A 493 -5.25 22.71 5.47
CA ILE A 493 -4.07 23.26 4.79
C ILE A 493 -3.73 24.59 5.45
N LYS A 494 -2.50 24.70 5.96
CA LYS A 494 -1.96 25.87 6.67
C LYS A 494 -1.25 26.79 5.68
N SER A 495 -0.82 27.96 6.17
CA SER A 495 0.03 28.87 5.37
C SER A 495 1.41 28.25 5.09
N PRO A 496 2.15 28.76 4.08
CA PRO A 496 3.48 28.29 3.73
C PRO A 496 4.42 28.22 4.94
N GLY A 497 5.24 27.18 4.99
CA GLY A 497 6.18 26.92 6.10
C GLY A 497 5.56 26.29 7.35
N ARG A 498 4.24 26.07 7.41
CA ARG A 498 3.56 25.38 8.53
C ARG A 498 2.99 24.00 8.15
N ASN A 499 3.06 23.64 6.87
CA ASN A 499 2.67 22.31 6.38
C ASN A 499 3.86 21.36 6.43
N THR A 500 3.59 20.05 6.46
CA THR A 500 4.63 19.02 6.29
C THR A 500 5.15 19.06 4.86
N ASP A 501 6.48 19.13 4.68
CA ASP A 501 7.13 18.99 3.38
C ASP A 501 6.69 17.72 2.65
N LEU A 502 6.42 17.79 1.35
CA LEU A 502 5.96 16.64 0.57
C LEU A 502 6.98 15.51 0.53
N LEU A 503 8.28 15.80 0.40
CA LEU A 503 9.30 14.75 0.42
C LEU A 503 9.43 14.07 1.80
N THR A 504 9.11 14.78 2.88
CA THR A 504 9.02 14.22 4.24
C THR A 504 7.77 13.36 4.39
N HIS A 505 6.62 13.84 3.88
CA HIS A 505 5.37 13.09 3.88
C HIS A 505 5.46 11.78 3.09
N LEU A 506 6.18 11.74 1.97
CA LEU A 506 6.16 10.58 1.09
C LEU A 506 7.09 9.43 1.55
N ASP A 507 8.20 9.72 2.26
CA ASP A 507 9.26 8.81 2.73
C ASP A 507 9.37 7.44 2.01
N LEU A 508 9.45 7.44 0.66
CA LEU A 508 9.25 6.22 -0.15
C LEU A 508 10.45 5.24 -0.15
N PHE A 509 11.65 5.66 0.25
CA PHE A 509 12.86 4.83 0.20
C PHE A 509 13.80 5.10 1.36
N LYS A 510 14.50 4.05 1.82
CA LYS A 510 15.66 4.18 2.69
C LYS A 510 16.75 4.97 1.98
N LYS A 511 16.86 6.24 2.33
CA LYS A 511 17.98 7.08 1.90
C LYS A 511 19.21 6.53 2.62
N SER A 512 20.31 6.25 1.92
CA SER A 512 21.51 5.63 2.51
C SER A 512 22.40 6.68 3.19
N ASP A 513 22.97 6.35 4.36
CA ASP A 513 24.05 7.15 4.97
C ASP A 513 25.28 7.02 4.07
N GLU A 514 26.04 8.10 3.95
CA GLU A 514 27.44 7.99 3.53
C GLU A 514 28.24 7.28 4.64
#